data_AF-A0A9P0JXC5-F1
#
_entry.id   AF-A0A9P0JXC5-F1
#
_cell.length_a   1.000
_cell.length_b   1.000
_cell.length_c   1.000
_cell.angle_alpha   90.00
_cell.angle_beta   90.00
_cell.angle_gamma   90.00
#
_symmetry.space_group_name_H-M   'P 1'
#
loop_
_entity.id
_entity.type
_entity.pdbx_description
1 polymer ?
#
loop_
_entity_poly.entity_id
_entity_poly.type
_entity_poly.pdbx_seq_one_letter_code
_entity_poly.pdbx_strand_id
1 'polypeptide(L)'
;MSCHYHDKVEFVLVLYFLYSCYTVNCQEEDGPYHGKYIGKFNSYHHQVSGDIHAVDERTLLLKSFSYDGNGADTFFWAGSVNRPGPQGFIVPDADGKTNVLERYFNKDFTLTLPDKKKITDIKWFAIYDIWSQNTFGDIYIPEGFEPPTVQKIALLTGKTNAITTSAVEILDAKRIRLNQFTYDGKAKKAYFWVGVGAQPVVKGIKVPDEYG
;
A
#
# COMPACT_ATOMS: atom_id res chain seq x y z
N MET A 1 37.23 62.71 29.47
CA MET A 1 36.50 61.84 30.41
C MET A 1 35.13 61.57 29.80
N SER A 2 34.94 60.77 28.75
CA SER A 2 35.27 59.36 28.54
C SER A 2 34.97 58.49 29.75
N CYS A 3 33.84 57.79 29.71
CA CYS A 3 33.67 56.54 30.41
C CYS A 3 32.86 55.59 29.51
N HIS A 4 33.53 54.49 29.18
CA HIS A 4 33.08 53.40 28.33
C HIS A 4 31.94 52.62 28.97
N TYR A 5 31.00 52.17 28.14
CA TYR A 5 30.07 51.09 28.49
C TYR A 5 30.72 49.77 28.09
N HIS A 6 30.99 48.90 29.07
CA HIS A 6 31.52 47.57 28.88
C HIS A 6 30.62 46.54 29.58
N ASP A 7 30.22 45.55 28.79
CA ASP A 7 29.58 44.26 29.01
C ASP A 7 29.33 43.73 30.42
N LYS A 8 28.12 43.19 30.63
CA LYS A 8 27.93 41.91 31.33
C LYS A 8 26.90 41.04 30.61
N VAL A 9 27.40 39.88 30.20
CA VAL A 9 26.68 38.74 29.63
C VAL A 9 25.96 38.01 30.77
N GLU A 10 24.64 37.84 30.66
CA GLU A 10 23.85 36.96 31.53
C GLU A 10 23.15 35.92 30.65
N PHE A 11 23.57 34.67 30.82
CA PHE A 11 23.05 33.46 30.19
C PHE A 11 21.61 33.22 30.66
N VAL A 12 20.62 33.26 29.76
CA VAL A 12 19.30 32.70 30.01
C VAL A 12 18.99 31.65 28.95
N LEU A 13 19.10 30.40 29.38
CA LEU A 13 18.92 29.17 28.63
C LEU A 13 17.54 28.62 29.01
N VAL A 14 16.48 28.90 28.25
CA VAL A 14 15.17 28.24 28.46
C VAL A 14 14.46 27.98 27.12
N LEU A 15 14.68 26.75 26.62
CA LEU A 15 13.73 25.90 25.90
C LEU A 15 12.98 26.49 24.70
N TYR A 16 13.64 26.50 23.54
CA TYR A 16 12.92 26.26 22.28
C TYR A 16 12.48 24.79 22.28
N PHE A 17 11.24 24.53 22.72
CA PHE A 17 10.54 23.30 22.33
C PHE A 17 10.37 23.37 20.81
N LEU A 18 11.31 22.78 20.08
CA LEU A 18 11.11 22.37 18.71
C LEU A 18 9.93 21.40 18.73
N TYR A 19 8.72 21.92 18.52
CA TYR A 19 7.62 21.16 17.97
C TYR A 19 8.10 20.71 16.59
N SER A 20 8.79 19.58 16.56
CA SER A 20 8.84 18.74 15.38
C SER A 20 7.41 18.28 15.16
N CYS A 21 6.64 19.14 14.49
CA CYS A 21 5.47 18.73 13.78
C CYS A 21 6.05 17.79 12.70
N TYR A 22 6.06 16.50 12.99
CA TYR A 22 6.16 15.49 11.94
C TYR A 22 4.97 15.77 11.05
N THR A 23 5.18 16.58 10.02
CA THR A 23 4.29 16.64 8.88
C THR A 23 4.35 15.25 8.31
N VAL A 24 3.41 14.39 8.72
CA VAL A 24 3.05 13.23 7.94
C VAL A 24 2.59 13.82 6.63
N ASN A 25 3.50 13.84 5.66
CA ASN A 25 3.17 14.09 4.27
C ASN A 25 2.31 12.90 3.85
N CYS A 26 1.01 12.94 4.17
CA CYS A 26 0.02 12.21 3.42
C CYS A 26 -0.02 12.90 2.07
N GLN A 27 0.82 12.47 1.12
CA GLN A 27 0.61 12.83 -0.27
C GLN A 27 -0.78 12.32 -0.63
N GLU A 28 -1.73 13.25 -0.74
CA GLU A 28 -2.98 13.02 -1.45
C GLU A 28 -2.60 12.79 -2.91
N GLU A 29 -2.30 11.54 -3.27
CA GLU A 29 -2.34 11.14 -4.66
C GLU A 29 -3.80 11.21 -5.10
N ASP A 30 -4.10 12.21 -5.92
CA ASP A 30 -5.40 12.51 -6.51
C ASP A 30 -5.80 11.46 -7.56
N GLY A 31 -5.84 10.20 -7.12
CA GLY A 31 -6.08 9.02 -7.93
C GLY A 31 -6.74 7.88 -7.14
N PRO A 32 -7.23 6.85 -7.85
CA PRO A 32 -7.77 5.66 -7.20
C PRO A 32 -6.71 5.02 -6.28
N TYR A 33 -7.10 4.57 -5.10
CA TYR A 33 -6.16 3.93 -4.17
C TYR A 33 -5.58 2.66 -4.81
N HIS A 34 -4.26 2.59 -4.88
CA HIS A 34 -3.49 1.55 -5.59
C HIS A 34 -2.83 0.54 -4.64
N GLY A 35 -3.08 0.65 -3.33
CA GLY A 35 -2.34 -0.09 -2.30
C GLY A 35 -1.27 0.76 -1.63
N LYS A 36 -0.54 0.17 -0.68
CA LYS A 36 0.59 0.81 0.00
C LYS A 36 1.83 0.75 -0.88
N TYR A 37 2.43 1.89 -1.18
CA TYR A 37 3.66 1.96 -1.98
C TYR A 37 4.80 1.18 -1.31
N ILE A 38 5.48 0.33 -2.08
CA ILE A 38 6.69 -0.39 -1.65
C ILE A 38 7.92 0.34 -2.17
N GLY A 39 7.92 0.74 -3.45
CA GLY A 39 9.04 1.42 -4.08
C GLY A 39 9.06 1.23 -5.59
N LYS A 40 10.16 1.67 -6.20
CA LYS A 40 10.45 1.57 -7.63
C LYS A 40 11.47 0.48 -7.91
N PHE A 41 11.36 -0.18 -9.07
CA PHE A 41 12.39 -1.13 -9.50
C PHE A 41 13.77 -0.49 -9.63
N ASN A 42 14.78 -1.15 -9.06
CA ASN A 42 16.16 -0.99 -9.47
C ASN A 42 16.34 -1.67 -10.82
N SER A 43 16.77 -0.91 -11.83
CA SER A 43 16.96 -1.41 -13.19
C SER A 43 18.43 -1.72 -13.45
N TYR A 44 18.73 -2.90 -13.96
CA TYR A 44 20.10 -3.32 -14.31
C TYR A 44 20.23 -3.62 -15.80
N HIS A 45 19.28 -4.38 -16.35
CA HIS A 45 19.26 -4.78 -17.75
C HIS A 45 17.82 -4.88 -18.27
N HIS A 46 17.66 -5.08 -19.58
CA HIS A 46 16.38 -5.42 -20.21
C HIS A 46 15.24 -4.40 -20.00
N GLN A 47 15.60 -3.15 -19.75
CA GLN A 47 14.66 -2.02 -19.60
C GLN A 47 13.60 -2.24 -18.51
N VAL A 48 13.93 -3.02 -17.47
CA VAL A 48 13.03 -3.25 -16.34
C VAL A 48 12.75 -1.93 -15.65
N SER A 49 11.48 -1.57 -15.52
CA SER A 49 11.04 -0.35 -14.85
C SER A 49 9.61 -0.48 -14.36
N GLY A 50 9.20 0.40 -13.45
CA GLY A 50 7.86 0.45 -12.88
C GLY A 50 7.89 0.63 -11.37
N ASP A 51 6.72 0.84 -10.81
CA ASP A 51 6.46 1.03 -9.39
C ASP A 51 5.71 -0.15 -8.82
N ILE A 52 5.98 -0.50 -7.56
CA ILE A 52 5.34 -1.62 -6.87
C ILE A 52 4.58 -1.12 -5.64
N HIS A 53 3.35 -1.60 -5.51
CA HIS A 53 2.48 -1.36 -4.36
C HIS A 53 1.98 -2.69 -3.80
N ALA A 54 1.72 -2.77 -2.50
CA ALA A 54 0.98 -3.88 -1.90
C ALA A 54 -0.51 -3.53 -1.88
N VAL A 55 -1.31 -4.29 -2.61
CA VAL A 55 -2.78 -4.15 -2.60
C VAL A 55 -3.35 -4.75 -1.32
N ASP A 56 -2.84 -5.91 -0.92
CA ASP A 56 -3.19 -6.63 0.31
C ASP A 56 -1.97 -7.42 0.84
N GLU A 57 -2.17 -8.35 1.77
CA GLU A 57 -1.09 -9.16 2.36
C GLU A 57 -0.32 -10.06 1.39
N ARG A 58 -0.85 -10.34 0.20
CA ARG A 58 -0.31 -11.31 -0.78
C ARG A 58 -0.29 -10.80 -2.23
N THR A 59 -0.90 -9.66 -2.51
CA THR A 59 -1.08 -9.13 -3.86
C THR A 59 -0.22 -7.90 -4.08
N LEU A 60 0.68 -7.97 -5.05
CA LEU A 60 1.49 -6.85 -5.53
C LEU A 60 0.83 -6.22 -6.75
N LEU A 61 0.73 -4.90 -6.80
CA LEU A 61 0.39 -4.14 -7.99
C LEU A 61 1.67 -3.57 -8.59
N LEU A 62 1.93 -3.94 -9.84
CA LEU A 62 2.96 -3.31 -10.67
C LEU A 62 2.29 -2.21 -11.48
N LYS A 63 2.83 -0.99 -11.42
CA LYS A 63 2.39 0.17 -12.20
C LYS A 63 3.47 0.58 -13.20
N SER A 64 3.02 0.93 -14.40
CA SER A 64 3.87 1.35 -15.52
C SER A 64 5.02 0.37 -15.80
N PHE A 65 4.76 -0.93 -15.61
CA PHE A 65 5.79 -1.95 -15.73
C PHE A 65 6.21 -2.11 -17.18
N SER A 66 7.53 -2.11 -17.41
CA SER A 66 8.12 -2.40 -18.72
C SER A 66 9.28 -3.37 -18.58
N TYR A 67 9.43 -4.25 -19.56
CA TYR A 67 10.51 -5.23 -19.72
C TYR A 67 10.60 -5.56 -21.21
N ASP A 68 11.82 -5.58 -21.77
CA ASP A 68 12.01 -5.65 -23.23
C ASP A 68 11.68 -7.01 -23.85
N GLY A 69 11.59 -8.08 -23.05
CA GLY A 69 11.26 -9.43 -23.52
C GLY A 69 12.45 -10.23 -24.07
N ASN A 70 13.69 -9.73 -23.94
CA ASN A 70 14.86 -10.35 -24.58
C ASN A 70 15.59 -11.40 -23.73
N GLY A 71 15.17 -11.64 -22.48
CA GLY A 71 15.72 -12.72 -21.67
C GLY A 71 15.21 -14.10 -22.12
N ALA A 72 16.02 -15.12 -21.91
CA ALA A 72 15.78 -16.45 -22.45
C ALA A 72 14.86 -17.29 -21.56
N ASP A 73 14.99 -17.13 -20.24
CA ASP A 73 14.28 -17.90 -19.22
C ASP A 73 13.94 -17.00 -18.02
N THR A 74 13.28 -15.88 -18.32
CA THR A 74 12.95 -14.81 -17.37
C THR A 74 11.61 -15.02 -16.70
N PHE A 75 11.54 -14.81 -15.39
CA PHE A 75 10.32 -14.93 -14.58
C PHE A 75 10.15 -13.76 -13.61
N PHE A 76 8.91 -13.57 -13.15
CA PHE A 76 8.69 -12.87 -11.88
C PHE A 76 9.20 -13.76 -10.76
N TRP A 77 10.04 -13.22 -9.91
CA TRP A 77 10.83 -13.98 -8.95
C TRP A 77 10.77 -13.32 -7.59
N ALA A 78 10.71 -14.10 -6.52
CA ALA A 78 10.74 -13.58 -5.16
C ALA A 78 11.52 -14.50 -4.23
N GLY A 79 12.00 -13.97 -3.11
CA GLY A 79 12.72 -14.79 -2.15
C GLY A 79 12.89 -14.13 -0.79
N SER A 80 13.20 -14.96 0.20
CA SER A 80 13.28 -14.58 1.62
C SER A 80 14.73 -14.37 2.10
N VAL A 81 15.71 -14.64 1.25
CA VAL A 81 17.13 -14.45 1.55
C VAL A 81 17.56 -12.99 1.33
N ASN A 82 18.73 -12.60 1.79
CA ASN A 82 19.15 -11.18 1.81
C ASN A 82 19.41 -10.57 0.42
N ARG A 83 19.52 -11.35 -0.66
CA ARG A 83 19.78 -10.86 -2.01
C ARG A 83 19.05 -11.70 -3.07
N PRO A 84 18.56 -11.10 -4.16
CA PRO A 84 18.10 -11.81 -5.34
C PRO A 84 19.13 -12.81 -5.85
N GLY A 85 18.67 -14.00 -6.20
CA GLY A 85 19.52 -15.08 -6.67
C GLY A 85 18.73 -16.36 -6.90
N PRO A 86 19.43 -17.49 -7.11
CA PRO A 86 18.79 -18.76 -7.47
C PRO A 86 17.92 -19.35 -6.35
N GLN A 87 18.09 -18.88 -5.10
CA GLN A 87 17.29 -19.29 -3.94
C GLN A 87 15.98 -18.50 -3.81
N GLY A 88 15.27 -18.33 -4.92
CA GLY A 88 13.93 -17.74 -4.96
C GLY A 88 12.88 -18.72 -5.48
N PHE A 89 11.71 -18.19 -5.79
CA PHE A 89 10.59 -18.93 -6.35
C PHE A 89 9.86 -18.09 -7.41
N ILE A 90 9.22 -18.77 -8.36
CA ILE A 90 8.41 -18.13 -9.41
C ILE A 90 7.16 -17.54 -8.76
N VAL A 91 6.89 -16.27 -9.07
CA VAL A 91 5.59 -15.64 -8.84
C VAL A 91 4.78 -15.77 -10.12
N PRO A 92 3.57 -16.36 -10.09
CA PRO A 92 2.73 -16.46 -11.28
C PRO A 92 2.38 -15.08 -11.85
N ASP A 93 2.16 -15.00 -13.16
CA ASP A 93 1.68 -13.79 -13.83
C ASP A 93 0.22 -13.46 -13.45
N ALA A 94 -0.34 -12.41 -14.05
CA ALA A 94 -1.71 -11.97 -13.78
C ALA A 94 -2.79 -13.02 -14.14
N ASP A 95 -2.49 -13.96 -15.04
CA ASP A 95 -3.36 -15.08 -15.40
C ASP A 95 -3.10 -16.34 -14.54
N GLY A 96 -2.15 -16.27 -13.60
CA GLY A 96 -1.73 -17.40 -12.78
C GLY A 96 -0.79 -18.37 -13.49
N LYS A 97 -0.17 -17.98 -14.61
CA LYS A 97 0.77 -18.82 -15.36
C LYS A 97 2.20 -18.62 -14.86
N THR A 98 3.01 -19.65 -14.99
CA THR A 98 4.45 -19.65 -14.61
C THR A 98 5.33 -19.86 -15.84
N ASN A 99 4.96 -19.24 -16.96
CA ASN A 99 5.72 -19.29 -18.21
C ASN A 99 6.81 -18.21 -18.25
N VAL A 100 7.75 -18.35 -19.18
CA VAL A 100 8.75 -17.31 -19.47
C VAL A 100 8.05 -16.00 -19.82
N LEU A 101 8.54 -14.90 -19.26
CA LEU A 101 7.97 -13.58 -19.47
C LEU A 101 8.20 -13.11 -20.91
N GLU A 102 7.10 -12.70 -21.53
CA GLU A 102 7.13 -11.93 -22.77
C GLU A 102 7.42 -10.45 -22.49
N ARG A 103 7.42 -9.64 -23.54
CA ARG A 103 7.60 -8.19 -23.45
C ARG A 103 6.45 -7.52 -22.71
N TYR A 104 6.77 -6.62 -21.79
CA TYR A 104 5.82 -5.71 -21.15
C TYR A 104 6.13 -4.27 -21.57
N PHE A 105 5.07 -3.49 -21.84
CA PHE A 105 5.21 -2.08 -22.18
C PHE A 105 4.17 -1.23 -21.44
N ASN A 106 4.65 -0.49 -20.44
CA ASN A 106 3.87 0.41 -19.60
C ASN A 106 2.53 -0.22 -19.14
N LYS A 107 2.63 -1.41 -18.53
CA LYS A 107 1.47 -2.19 -18.10
C LYS A 107 1.23 -2.05 -16.59
N ASP A 108 -0.05 -1.95 -16.24
CA ASP A 108 -0.54 -2.01 -14.86
C ASP A 108 -1.23 -3.35 -14.65
N PHE A 109 -0.79 -4.13 -13.66
CA PHE A 109 -1.39 -5.43 -13.34
C PHE A 109 -1.03 -5.89 -11.92
N THR A 110 -1.82 -6.83 -11.40
CA THR A 110 -1.60 -7.41 -10.08
C THR A 110 -1.03 -8.82 -10.18
N LEU A 111 -0.09 -9.14 -9.31
CA LEU A 111 0.46 -10.47 -9.11
C LEU A 111 0.13 -10.96 -7.71
N THR A 112 -0.31 -12.21 -7.58
CA THR A 112 -0.58 -12.82 -6.27
C THR A 112 0.54 -13.79 -5.94
N LEU A 113 1.12 -13.66 -4.74
CA LEU A 113 2.15 -14.59 -4.28
C LEU A 113 1.58 -16.03 -4.18
N PRO A 114 2.35 -17.05 -4.63
CA PRO A 114 1.91 -18.44 -4.63
C PRO A 114 1.86 -19.03 -3.22
N ASP A 115 1.27 -20.22 -3.08
CA ASP A 115 1.28 -21.04 -1.86
C ASP A 115 0.81 -20.31 -0.59
N LYS A 116 -0.05 -19.30 -0.74
CA LYS A 116 -0.53 -18.44 0.36
C LYS A 116 0.60 -17.71 1.09
N LYS A 117 1.76 -17.51 0.44
CA LYS A 117 2.85 -16.67 0.95
C LYS A 117 2.39 -15.24 1.07
N LYS A 118 2.92 -14.54 2.06
CA LYS A 118 2.67 -13.12 2.29
C LYS A 118 3.82 -12.28 1.76
N ILE A 119 3.54 -11.01 1.48
CA ILE A 119 4.56 -10.02 1.13
C ILE A 119 5.59 -9.89 2.26
N THR A 120 5.17 -10.07 3.52
CA THR A 120 6.05 -10.08 4.68
C THR A 120 7.00 -11.28 4.74
N ASP A 121 6.73 -12.34 3.97
CA ASP A 121 7.57 -13.54 3.94
C ASP A 121 8.74 -13.41 2.95
N ILE A 122 8.72 -12.41 2.07
CA ILE A 122 9.76 -12.15 1.08
C ILE A 122 10.56 -10.91 1.45
N LYS A 123 11.86 -10.92 1.14
CA LYS A 123 12.75 -9.76 1.30
C LYS A 123 12.88 -8.95 0.04
N TRP A 124 12.62 -9.56 -1.12
CA TRP A 124 12.74 -8.91 -2.41
C TRP A 124 11.81 -9.55 -3.44
N PHE A 125 11.48 -8.76 -4.45
CA PHE A 125 10.80 -9.16 -5.68
C PHE A 125 11.67 -8.73 -6.87
N ALA A 126 11.77 -9.56 -7.90
CA ALA A 126 12.71 -9.38 -8.98
C ALA A 126 12.18 -9.88 -10.33
N ILE A 127 12.77 -9.34 -11.39
CA ILE A 127 12.74 -9.92 -12.73
C ILE A 127 14.05 -10.67 -12.91
N TYR A 128 13.97 -12.00 -12.97
CA TYR A 128 15.13 -12.87 -12.86
C TYR A 128 15.16 -13.88 -14.00
N ASP A 129 16.32 -13.99 -14.66
CA ASP A 129 16.57 -14.99 -15.69
C ASP A 129 17.30 -16.19 -15.07
N ILE A 130 16.64 -17.35 -15.04
CA ILE A 130 17.13 -18.54 -14.37
C ILE A 130 18.33 -19.13 -15.12
N TRP A 131 18.29 -19.11 -16.46
CA TRP A 131 19.34 -19.65 -17.31
C TRP A 131 20.69 -18.98 -17.08
N SER A 132 20.72 -17.65 -17.10
CA SER A 132 21.92 -16.84 -16.89
C SER A 132 22.19 -16.51 -15.43
N GLN A 133 21.25 -16.82 -14.53
CA GLN A 133 21.26 -16.49 -13.10
C GLN A 133 21.39 -14.99 -12.81
N ASN A 134 20.87 -14.14 -13.71
CA ASN A 134 20.99 -12.69 -13.62
C ASN A 134 19.68 -12.04 -13.16
N THR A 135 19.81 -11.04 -12.30
CA THR A 135 18.74 -10.15 -11.92
C THR A 135 18.68 -8.98 -12.90
N PHE A 136 17.58 -8.85 -13.65
CA PHE A 136 17.38 -7.74 -14.59
C PHE A 136 16.83 -6.49 -13.91
N GLY A 137 16.05 -6.69 -12.85
CA GLY A 137 15.69 -5.63 -11.92
C GLY A 137 15.11 -6.22 -10.64
N ASP A 138 15.21 -5.47 -9.55
CA ASP A 138 14.69 -5.88 -8.25
C ASP A 138 14.09 -4.74 -7.45
N ILE A 139 13.42 -5.12 -6.38
CA ILE A 139 13.03 -4.24 -5.29
C ILE A 139 13.13 -5.01 -3.98
N TYR A 140 13.56 -4.32 -2.93
CA TYR A 140 13.54 -4.86 -1.57
C TYR A 140 12.27 -4.44 -0.84
N ILE A 141 11.69 -5.37 -0.10
CA ILE A 141 10.59 -5.06 0.81
C ILE A 141 11.18 -4.35 2.03
N PRO A 142 10.71 -3.13 2.38
CA PRO A 142 11.22 -2.40 3.54
C PRO A 142 11.08 -3.21 4.83
N GLU A 143 12.06 -3.08 5.73
CA GLU A 143 11.96 -3.68 7.06
C GLU A 143 10.77 -3.06 7.82
N GLY A 144 9.97 -3.90 8.47
CA GLY A 144 8.73 -3.46 9.14
C GLY A 144 7.61 -3.06 8.16
N PHE A 145 7.68 -3.48 6.89
CA PHE A 145 6.58 -3.24 5.95
C PHE A 145 5.31 -3.98 6.37
N GLU A 146 4.31 -3.22 6.79
CA GLU A 146 2.96 -3.74 7.06
C GLU A 146 2.08 -3.55 5.80
N PRO A 147 1.75 -4.63 5.06
CA PRO A 147 0.83 -4.52 3.93
C PRO A 147 -0.59 -4.19 4.41
N PRO A 148 -1.44 -3.59 3.54
CA PRO A 148 -2.85 -3.43 3.84
C PRO A 148 -3.49 -4.80 4.16
N THR A 149 -4.27 -4.86 5.23
CA THR A 149 -4.96 -6.08 5.65
C THR A 149 -6.45 -5.80 5.80
N VAL A 150 -7.27 -6.78 5.44
CA VAL A 150 -8.71 -6.68 5.64
C VAL A 150 -9.00 -6.70 7.14
N GLN A 151 -9.52 -5.59 7.67
CA GLN A 151 -9.88 -5.50 9.08
C GLN A 151 -11.37 -5.73 9.27
N LYS A 152 -11.73 -6.71 10.09
CA LYS A 152 -13.12 -6.90 10.54
C LYS A 152 -13.39 -5.99 11.72
N ILE A 153 -14.34 -5.08 11.56
CA ILE A 153 -14.79 -4.20 12.65
C ILE A 153 -16.19 -4.59 13.13
N ALA A 154 -16.60 -3.95 14.23
CA ALA A 154 -17.87 -4.20 14.87
C ALA A 154 -19.06 -4.07 13.91
N LEU A 155 -20.08 -4.86 14.19
CA LEU A 155 -21.33 -4.94 13.43
C LEU A 155 -22.04 -3.58 13.44
N LEU A 156 -22.66 -3.21 12.32
CA LEU A 156 -23.57 -2.09 12.27
C LEU A 156 -24.95 -2.59 12.67
N THR A 157 -25.39 -2.19 13.87
CA THR A 157 -26.75 -2.43 14.34
C THR A 157 -27.43 -1.10 14.58
N GLY A 158 -28.48 -0.83 13.82
CA GLY A 158 -29.32 0.35 14.03
C GLY A 158 -30.32 0.11 15.15
N LYS A 159 -30.52 1.13 15.98
CA LYS A 159 -31.61 1.14 16.99
C LYS A 159 -33.00 1.18 16.34
N THR A 160 -33.09 1.61 15.08
CA THR A 160 -34.31 1.78 14.30
C THR A 160 -34.07 1.39 12.84
N ASN A 161 -35.15 1.18 12.07
CA ASN A 161 -35.12 0.88 10.64
C ASN A 161 -34.46 -0.47 10.24
N ALA A 162 -34.42 -1.43 11.15
CA ALA A 162 -33.90 -2.79 10.96
C ALA A 162 -32.51 -2.84 10.28
N ILE A 163 -31.64 -1.87 10.60
CA ILE A 163 -30.27 -1.85 10.08
C ILE A 163 -29.48 -2.95 10.78
N THR A 164 -29.09 -3.98 10.04
CA THR A 164 -28.24 -5.05 10.55
C THR A 164 -27.15 -5.39 9.54
N THR A 165 -25.97 -5.77 10.02
CA THR A 165 -24.91 -6.40 9.22
C THR A 165 -24.39 -7.62 9.96
N SER A 166 -23.86 -8.59 9.20
CA SER A 166 -23.18 -9.79 9.75
C SER A 166 -21.69 -9.56 10.00
N ALA A 167 -21.07 -8.66 9.23
CA ALA A 167 -19.70 -8.19 9.44
C ALA A 167 -19.50 -6.89 8.66
N VAL A 168 -18.56 -6.08 9.13
CA VAL A 168 -18.02 -4.94 8.37
C VAL A 168 -16.54 -5.20 8.15
N GLU A 169 -16.13 -5.23 6.89
CA GLU A 169 -14.75 -5.49 6.48
C GLU A 169 -14.17 -4.21 5.87
N ILE A 170 -13.19 -3.59 6.52
CA ILE A 170 -12.36 -2.56 5.91
C ILE A 170 -11.42 -3.30 4.97
N LEU A 171 -11.66 -3.19 3.66
CA LEU A 171 -10.84 -3.88 2.66
C LEU A 171 -9.53 -3.15 2.44
N ASP A 172 -9.60 -1.82 2.36
CA ASP A 172 -8.47 -0.94 2.14
C ASP A 172 -8.77 0.49 2.65
N ALA A 173 -7.86 1.43 2.42
CA ALA A 173 -7.99 2.82 2.90
C ALA A 173 -9.20 3.59 2.33
N LYS A 174 -9.78 3.15 1.21
CA LYS A 174 -10.94 3.80 0.55
C LYS A 174 -12.15 2.87 0.41
N ARG A 175 -12.06 1.58 0.73
CA ARG A 175 -13.14 0.59 0.55
C ARG A 175 -13.52 -0.10 1.84
N ILE A 176 -14.83 -0.11 2.11
CA ILE A 176 -15.46 -0.88 3.20
C ILE A 176 -16.52 -1.79 2.58
N ARG A 177 -16.61 -3.02 3.05
CA ARG A 177 -17.62 -4.00 2.67
C ARG A 177 -18.55 -4.27 3.84
N LEU A 178 -19.86 -4.19 3.58
CA LEU A 178 -20.91 -4.53 4.53
C LEU A 178 -21.51 -5.88 4.15
N ASN A 179 -21.25 -6.91 4.96
CA ASN A 179 -21.73 -8.26 4.68
C ASN A 179 -23.15 -8.45 5.21
N GLN A 180 -24.05 -8.91 4.34
CA GLN A 180 -25.47 -9.13 4.65
C GLN A 180 -26.13 -7.88 5.26
N PHE A 181 -25.90 -6.71 4.65
CA PHE A 181 -26.56 -5.47 5.07
C PHE A 181 -28.07 -5.55 4.81
N THR A 182 -28.87 -5.28 5.84
CA THR A 182 -30.31 -5.11 5.73
C THR A 182 -30.71 -3.70 6.14
N TYR A 183 -31.71 -3.14 5.47
CA TYR A 183 -32.32 -1.86 5.81
C TYR A 183 -33.79 -1.90 5.35
N ASP A 184 -34.72 -1.50 6.22
CA ASP A 184 -36.16 -1.63 5.93
C ASP A 184 -36.74 -0.55 5.02
N GLY A 185 -35.93 0.45 4.62
CA GLY A 185 -36.34 1.51 3.69
C GLY A 185 -37.32 2.54 4.27
N LYS A 186 -37.67 2.49 5.56
CA LYS A 186 -38.74 3.32 6.12
C LYS A 186 -38.30 4.73 6.50
N ALA A 187 -37.00 5.02 6.50
CA ALA A 187 -36.52 6.35 6.86
C ALA A 187 -36.73 7.32 5.68
N LYS A 188 -37.19 8.55 5.98
CA LYS A 188 -37.39 9.60 4.95
C LYS A 188 -36.11 9.93 4.16
N LYS A 189 -34.96 9.85 4.83
CA LYS A 189 -33.61 10.03 4.27
C LYS A 189 -32.65 9.14 5.04
N ALA A 190 -31.88 8.31 4.34
CA ALA A 190 -30.83 7.48 4.91
C ALA A 190 -29.55 7.66 4.11
N TYR A 191 -28.42 7.75 4.82
CA TYR A 191 -27.11 7.97 4.24
C TYR A 191 -26.07 7.18 5.02
N PHE A 192 -25.06 6.68 4.32
CA PHE A 192 -23.83 6.26 4.98
C PHE A 192 -23.06 7.50 5.43
N TRP A 193 -22.61 7.50 6.68
CA TRP A 193 -21.99 8.64 7.32
C TRP A 193 -20.76 8.19 8.09
N VAL A 194 -19.62 8.82 7.83
CA VAL A 194 -18.34 8.49 8.47
C VAL A 194 -17.80 9.70 9.21
N GLY A 195 -17.09 9.51 10.31
CA GLY A 195 -16.50 10.59 11.09
C GLY A 195 -15.43 10.07 12.03
N VAL A 196 -14.56 10.97 12.48
CA VAL A 196 -13.51 10.63 13.44
C VAL A 196 -14.11 10.63 14.85
N GLY A 197 -14.02 9.48 15.54
CA GLY A 197 -14.48 9.32 16.93
C GLY A 197 -15.32 8.05 17.14
N ALA A 198 -15.56 7.71 18.40
CA ALA A 198 -16.34 6.51 18.77
C ALA A 198 -17.84 6.63 18.47
N GLN A 199 -18.32 7.83 18.15
CA GLN A 199 -19.73 8.12 17.84
C GLN A 199 -19.84 8.97 16.57
N PRO A 200 -20.92 8.81 15.78
CA PRO A 200 -21.16 9.66 14.63
C PRO A 200 -21.29 11.12 15.06
N VAL A 201 -20.39 11.98 14.60
CA VAL A 201 -20.41 13.42 14.86
C VAL A 201 -21.03 14.19 13.69
N VAL A 202 -21.59 15.37 13.99
CA VAL A 202 -22.24 16.26 12.99
C VAL A 202 -21.26 16.72 11.91
N LYS A 203 -19.95 16.77 12.22
CA LYS A 203 -18.87 17.08 11.26
C LYS A 203 -18.42 15.88 10.41
N GLY A 204 -19.18 14.80 10.39
CA GLY A 204 -18.86 13.65 9.53
C GLY A 204 -19.06 13.95 8.04
N ILE A 205 -18.62 13.01 7.22
CA ILE A 205 -18.67 13.07 5.77
C ILE A 205 -19.72 12.06 5.31
N LYS A 206 -20.58 12.48 4.38
CA LYS A 206 -21.50 11.59 3.69
C LYS A 206 -20.69 10.69 2.76
N VAL A 207 -20.83 9.38 2.89
CA VAL A 207 -20.25 8.42 1.96
C VAL A 207 -21.18 8.31 0.75
N PRO A 208 -20.67 8.48 -0.48
CA PRO A 208 -21.40 8.19 -1.71
C PRO A 208 -21.93 6.74 -1.69
N ASP A 209 -23.10 6.51 -2.26
CA ASP A 209 -23.59 5.15 -2.45
C ASP A 209 -23.02 4.55 -3.75
N GLU A 210 -23.43 3.33 -4.11
CA GLU A 210 -22.98 2.65 -5.32
C GLU A 210 -23.27 3.39 -6.64
N TYR A 211 -24.08 4.46 -6.62
CA TYR A 211 -24.38 5.30 -7.79
C TYR A 211 -23.58 6.61 -7.83
N GLY A 212 -22.72 6.88 -6.84
CA GLY A 212 -21.89 8.09 -6.74
C GLY A 212 -22.57 9.24 -6.01
#